data_AF-A4GT89-F1
#
_entry.id   AF-A4GT89-F1
#
_cell.length_a   1.000
_cell.length_b   1.000
_cell.length_c   1.000
_cell.angle_alpha   90.00
_cell.angle_beta   90.00
_cell.angle_gamma   90.00
#
_symmetry.space_group_name_H-M   'P 1'
#
loop_
_entity.id
_entity.type
_entity.pdbx_description
1 polymer ?
#
loop_
_entity_poly.entity_id
_entity_poly.type
_entity_poly.pdbx_seq_one_letter_code
_entity_poly.pdbx_strand_id
1 'polypeptide(L)'
;LIHGGVRYLQKAIMKLDIEQYRMVKEALHERANLLEIAPHLSAPLPIMLPIYKWWQLPYYWVGIKLYDLVAGSNCLKSSYVLSKSRALEHFPMLQKDKLVGAIVYYDGQHNDARMNLAIALTAARYGAATANYMEVVSLLKKTDPETGKDCVRGARCKDVLTGQEFDVRAKCVINATGPFTDSVRKMDDKNAAAICQPSAGVHIVMPGYYSPESMGLLDPATSDGRVIFFLPWQKMTIAGTTDTPTDITSHPIPS
;
A
#
# COMPACT_ATOMS: atom_id res chain seq x y z
N LEU A 1 -2.19 -0.74 -4.64
CA LEU A 1 -1.08 -0.88 -5.62
C LEU A 1 0.09 -1.54 -4.91
N ILE A 2 0.87 -2.37 -5.61
CA ILE A 2 2.17 -2.85 -5.15
C ILE A 2 3.22 -2.06 -5.94
N HIS A 3 3.65 -0.93 -5.39
CA HIS A 3 4.57 -0.02 -6.06
C HIS A 3 6.02 -0.23 -5.59
N GLY A 4 6.98 -0.13 -6.50
CA GLY A 4 8.40 -0.12 -6.11
C GLY A 4 8.92 1.26 -5.68
N GLY A 5 8.10 2.31 -5.77
CA GLY A 5 8.41 3.61 -5.15
C GLY A 5 9.32 4.52 -5.98
N VAL A 6 8.96 4.82 -7.23
CA VAL A 6 9.72 5.71 -8.14
C VAL A 6 10.12 7.05 -7.49
N ARG A 7 9.21 7.65 -6.71
CA ARG A 7 9.44 8.92 -6.00
C ARG A 7 10.50 8.80 -4.89
N TYR A 8 10.56 7.63 -4.22
CA TYR A 8 11.58 7.36 -3.21
C TYR A 8 12.94 7.14 -3.86
N LEU A 9 13.00 6.49 -5.03
CA LEU A 9 14.24 6.36 -5.80
C LEU A 9 14.80 7.73 -6.17
N GLN A 10 13.96 8.66 -6.64
CA GLN A 10 14.37 10.03 -6.91
C GLN A 10 14.99 10.69 -5.67
N LYS A 11 14.34 10.60 -4.50
CA LYS A 11 14.89 11.13 -3.25
C LYS A 11 16.20 10.44 -2.85
N ALA A 12 16.28 9.12 -2.98
CA ALA A 12 17.46 8.33 -2.65
C ALA A 12 18.68 8.80 -3.44
N ILE A 13 18.52 9.02 -4.75
CA ILE A 13 19.61 9.49 -5.61
C ILE A 13 19.95 10.94 -5.31
N MET A 14 18.96 11.82 -5.23
CA MET A 14 19.19 13.26 -5.02
C MET A 14 19.80 13.57 -3.64
N LYS A 15 19.53 12.75 -2.63
CA LYS A 15 20.01 12.94 -1.25
C LYS A 15 21.08 11.94 -0.83
N LEU A 16 21.52 11.05 -1.73
CA LEU A 16 22.44 9.95 -1.42
C LEU A 16 21.99 9.11 -0.20
N ASP A 17 20.68 8.84 -0.12
CA ASP A 17 20.06 8.15 1.01
C ASP A 17 19.99 6.64 0.74
N ILE A 18 20.89 5.90 1.40
CA ILE A 18 21.06 4.45 1.26
C ILE A 18 19.84 3.69 1.79
N GLU A 19 19.20 4.17 2.86
CA GLU A 19 18.04 3.50 3.45
C GLU A 19 16.84 3.58 2.51
N GLN A 20 16.60 4.75 1.91
CA GLN A 20 15.58 4.91 0.87
C GLN A 20 15.85 4.01 -0.34
N TYR A 21 17.12 3.86 -0.73
CA TYR A 21 17.49 2.96 -1.82
C TYR A 21 17.23 1.48 -1.48
N ARG A 22 17.55 1.04 -0.26
CA ARG A 22 17.25 -0.32 0.21
C ARG A 22 15.75 -0.59 0.22
N MET A 23 14.96 0.35 0.73
CA MET A 23 13.50 0.26 0.73
C MET A 23 12.94 0.11 -0.69
N VAL A 24 13.46 0.85 -1.67
CA VAL A 24 13.06 0.71 -3.08
C VAL A 24 13.38 -0.70 -3.60
N LYS A 25 14.57 -1.23 -3.32
CA LYS A 25 14.95 -2.59 -3.73
C LYS A 25 14.05 -3.66 -3.11
N GLU A 26 13.77 -3.53 -1.82
CA GLU A 26 12.89 -4.44 -1.10
C GLU A 26 11.47 -4.39 -1.65
N ALA A 27 10.92 -3.19 -1.87
CA ALA A 27 9.60 -3.02 -2.48
C ALA A 27 9.53 -3.61 -3.89
N LEU A 28 10.58 -3.47 -4.71
CA LEU A 28 10.66 -4.08 -6.04
C LEU A 28 10.74 -5.60 -5.99
N HIS A 29 11.46 -6.16 -5.01
CA HIS A 29 11.55 -7.60 -4.78
C HIS A 29 10.20 -8.17 -4.32
N GLU A 30 9.58 -7.56 -3.31
CA GLU A 30 8.26 -7.99 -2.80
C GLU A 30 7.15 -7.83 -3.84
N ARG A 31 7.26 -6.84 -4.73
CA ARG A 31 6.37 -6.73 -5.89
C ARG A 31 6.47 -7.96 -6.79
N ALA A 32 7.68 -8.38 -7.14
CA ALA A 32 7.86 -9.58 -7.96
C ALA A 32 7.34 -10.83 -7.24
N ASN A 33 7.67 -10.98 -5.96
CA ASN A 33 7.20 -12.07 -5.10
C ASN A 33 5.66 -12.16 -5.06
N LEU A 34 4.96 -11.06 -4.77
CA LEU A 34 3.49 -11.03 -4.70
C LEU A 34 2.80 -11.35 -6.04
N LEU A 35 3.43 -11.00 -7.16
CA LEU A 35 2.94 -11.36 -8.48
C LEU A 35 3.16 -12.85 -8.79
N GLU A 36 4.21 -13.46 -8.24
CA GLU A 36 4.53 -14.87 -8.40
C GLU A 36 3.66 -15.77 -7.50
N ILE A 37 3.52 -15.45 -6.22
CA ILE A 37 2.81 -16.30 -5.25
C ILE A 37 1.28 -16.15 -5.33
N ALA A 38 0.78 -15.03 -5.86
CA ALA A 38 -0.64 -14.75 -5.95
C ALA A 38 -1.06 -14.12 -7.31
N PRO A 39 -0.78 -14.78 -8.45
CA PRO A 39 -1.07 -14.24 -9.79
C PRO A 39 -2.57 -14.08 -10.08
N HIS A 40 -3.42 -14.73 -9.29
CA HIS A 40 -4.87 -14.59 -9.36
C HIS A 40 -5.40 -13.35 -8.61
N LEU A 41 -4.55 -12.69 -7.81
CA LEU A 41 -4.87 -11.49 -7.03
C LEU A 41 -4.02 -10.29 -7.42
N SER A 42 -2.89 -10.52 -8.08
CA SER A 42 -1.87 -9.53 -8.41
C SER A 42 -1.53 -9.60 -9.90
N ALA A 43 -1.38 -8.45 -10.56
CA ALA A 43 -1.00 -8.39 -11.97
C ALA A 43 -0.15 -7.14 -12.26
N PRO A 44 0.70 -7.16 -13.30
CA PRO A 44 1.36 -5.95 -13.80
C PRO A 44 0.33 -4.95 -14.34
N LEU A 45 0.49 -3.68 -13.98
CA LEU A 45 -0.31 -2.57 -14.48
C LEU A 45 0.60 -1.52 -15.12
N PRO A 46 0.46 -1.21 -16.42
CA PRO A 46 1.11 -0.05 -17.01
C PRO A 46 0.47 1.23 -16.46
N ILE A 47 1.32 2.18 -16.08
CA ILE A 47 0.94 3.50 -15.58
C ILE A 47 1.56 4.55 -16.48
N MET A 48 0.70 5.37 -17.07
CA MET A 48 1.08 6.45 -17.97
C MET A 48 1.30 7.76 -17.20
N LEU A 49 2.41 8.43 -17.47
CA LEU A 49 2.78 9.74 -16.97
C LEU A 49 2.74 10.76 -18.13
N PRO A 50 1.74 11.66 -18.19
CA PRO A 50 1.64 12.66 -19.24
C PRO A 50 2.68 13.76 -19.06
N ILE A 51 3.21 14.26 -20.18
CA ILE A 51 4.31 15.24 -20.21
C ILE A 51 3.87 16.52 -20.90
N TYR A 52 3.96 17.65 -20.18
CA TYR A 52 3.44 18.96 -20.64
C TYR A 52 4.53 20.00 -20.95
N LYS A 53 5.80 19.70 -20.67
CA LYS A 53 6.94 20.55 -21.03
C LYS A 53 8.02 19.71 -21.71
N TRP A 54 8.62 20.22 -22.77
CA TRP A 54 9.62 19.46 -23.55
C TRP A 54 10.81 18.98 -22.71
N TRP A 55 11.29 19.79 -21.76
CA TRP A 55 12.40 19.40 -20.87
C TRP A 55 12.04 18.30 -19.86
N GLN A 56 10.75 18.14 -19.54
CA GLN A 56 10.29 17.10 -18.61
C GLN A 56 10.47 15.70 -19.22
N LEU A 57 10.35 15.57 -20.54
CA LEU A 57 10.47 14.29 -21.22
C LEU A 57 11.83 13.60 -20.96
N PRO A 58 13.00 14.22 -21.27
CA PRO A 58 14.29 13.60 -20.97
C PRO A 58 14.50 13.41 -19.46
N TYR A 59 14.02 14.34 -18.63
CA TYR A 59 14.15 14.26 -17.17
C TYR A 59 13.44 13.03 -16.58
N TYR A 60 12.15 12.87 -16.86
CA TYR A 60 11.38 11.72 -16.37
C TYR A 60 11.81 10.41 -17.04
N TRP A 61 12.22 10.46 -18.32
CA TRP A 61 12.71 9.27 -19.02
C TRP A 61 13.95 8.68 -18.35
N VAL A 62 14.92 9.52 -18.00
CA VAL A 62 16.12 9.08 -17.27
C VAL A 62 15.74 8.51 -15.91
N GLY A 63 14.85 9.18 -15.16
CA GLY A 63 14.40 8.69 -13.84
C GLY A 63 13.71 7.33 -13.91
N ILE A 64 12.80 7.14 -14.87
CA ILE A 64 12.09 5.87 -15.08
C ILE A 64 13.02 4.78 -15.61
N LYS A 65 13.99 5.10 -16.48
CA LYS A 65 14.99 4.10 -16.93
C LYS A 65 15.93 3.68 -15.82
N LEU A 66 16.28 4.60 -14.94
CA LEU A 66 17.04 4.25 -13.74
C LEU A 66 16.22 3.37 -12.80
N TYR A 67 14.91 3.58 -12.71
CA TYR A 67 14.01 2.68 -11.99
C TYR A 67 13.97 1.28 -12.61
N ASP A 68 13.84 1.16 -13.94
CA ASP A 68 13.94 -0.13 -14.65
C ASP A 68 15.28 -0.83 -14.37
N LEU A 69 16.39 -0.07 -14.35
CA LEU A 69 17.72 -0.59 -14.07
C LEU A 69 17.85 -1.10 -12.63
N VAL A 70 17.35 -0.34 -11.65
CA VAL A 70 17.36 -0.73 -10.23
C VAL A 70 16.47 -1.94 -9.99
N ALA A 71 15.36 -2.06 -10.72
CA ALA A 71 14.50 -3.25 -10.67
C ALA A 71 15.22 -4.50 -11.18
N GLY A 72 16.14 -4.39 -12.15
CA GLY A 72 16.94 -5.51 -12.64
C GLY A 72 16.07 -6.69 -13.08
N SER A 73 16.30 -7.87 -12.51
CA SER A 73 15.50 -9.07 -12.77
C SER A 73 14.04 -8.98 -12.31
N ASN A 74 13.73 -8.06 -11.39
CA ASN A 74 12.39 -7.81 -10.86
C ASN A 74 11.62 -6.74 -11.67
N CYS A 75 12.17 -6.35 -12.83
CA CYS A 75 11.50 -5.46 -13.77
C CYS A 75 10.37 -6.22 -14.47
N LEU A 76 9.13 -5.76 -14.30
CA LEU A 76 7.96 -6.42 -14.88
C LEU A 76 7.98 -6.35 -16.41
N LYS A 77 8.14 -5.14 -16.95
CA LYS A 77 8.29 -4.83 -18.37
C LYS A 77 9.06 -3.52 -18.50
N SER A 78 9.82 -3.36 -19.57
CA SER A 78 10.58 -2.13 -19.80
C SER A 78 9.65 -0.94 -20.08
N SER A 79 9.99 0.22 -19.51
CA SER A 79 9.32 1.49 -19.78
C SER A 79 9.50 1.96 -21.23
N TYR A 80 8.55 2.74 -21.72
CA TYR A 80 8.56 3.28 -23.09
C TYR A 80 7.92 4.66 -23.17
N VAL A 81 8.18 5.37 -24.27
CA VAL A 81 7.60 6.69 -24.56
C VAL A 81 6.42 6.53 -25.52
N LEU A 82 5.36 7.28 -25.28
CA LEU A 82 4.23 7.46 -26.19
C LEU A 82 4.26 8.87 -26.80
N SER A 83 3.94 8.94 -28.09
CA SER A 83 3.66 10.23 -28.74
C SER A 83 2.40 10.87 -28.16
N LYS A 84 2.24 12.18 -28.39
CA LYS A 84 1.00 12.91 -28.06
C LYS A 84 -0.26 12.22 -28.59
N SER A 85 -0.25 11.77 -29.84
CA SER A 85 -1.40 11.11 -30.45
C SER A 85 -1.77 9.81 -29.73
N ARG A 86 -0.78 8.96 -29.46
CA ARG A 86 -0.98 7.69 -28.73
C ARG A 86 -1.44 7.91 -27.29
N ALA A 87 -0.88 8.92 -26.60
CA ALA A 87 -1.32 9.26 -25.25
C ALA A 87 -2.81 9.68 -25.22
N LEU A 88 -3.26 10.46 -26.22
CA LEU A 88 -4.65 10.87 -26.35
C LEU A 88 -5.58 9.76 -26.83
N GLU A 89 -5.09 8.75 -27.55
CA GLU A 89 -5.86 7.53 -27.86
C GLU A 89 -6.21 6.75 -26.57
N HIS A 90 -5.25 6.64 -25.64
CA HIS A 90 -5.48 5.95 -24.37
C HIS A 90 -6.29 6.78 -23.37
N PHE A 91 -6.01 8.08 -23.26
CA PHE A 91 -6.69 9.00 -22.34
C PHE A 91 -7.18 10.25 -23.09
N PRO A 92 -8.35 10.18 -23.76
CA PRO A 92 -8.88 11.27 -24.58
C PRO A 92 -9.20 12.56 -23.80
N MET A 93 -9.40 12.44 -22.49
CA MET A 93 -9.73 13.54 -21.58
C MET A 93 -8.51 14.36 -21.11
N LEU A 94 -7.28 13.95 -21.48
CA LEU A 94 -6.09 14.74 -21.16
C LEU A 94 -6.17 16.12 -21.80
N GLN A 95 -5.62 17.12 -21.10
CA GLN A 95 -5.46 18.45 -21.68
C GLN A 95 -4.59 18.36 -22.93
N LYS A 96 -5.15 18.73 -24.09
CA LYS A 96 -4.48 18.62 -25.39
C LYS A 96 -3.46 19.73 -25.60
N ASP A 97 -3.69 20.89 -25.01
CA ASP A 97 -2.77 22.01 -25.10
C ASP A 97 -1.48 21.67 -24.32
N LYS A 98 -0.33 22.04 -24.90
CA LYS A 98 1.02 21.80 -24.35
C LYS A 98 1.42 20.33 -24.10
N LEU A 99 0.53 19.36 -24.29
CA LEU A 99 0.88 17.94 -24.21
C LEU A 99 1.94 17.59 -25.26
N VAL A 100 3.10 17.14 -24.78
CA VAL A 100 4.25 16.72 -25.58
C VAL A 100 4.15 15.23 -25.93
N GLY A 101 3.75 14.42 -24.96
CA GLY A 101 3.67 12.96 -25.05
C GLY A 101 3.44 12.36 -23.68
N ALA A 102 3.80 11.09 -23.51
CA ALA A 102 3.74 10.42 -22.22
C ALA A 102 4.88 9.41 -22.04
N ILE A 103 5.20 9.07 -20.80
CA ILE A 103 6.07 7.94 -20.46
C ILE A 103 5.22 6.88 -19.79
N VAL A 104 5.37 5.62 -20.17
CA VAL A 104 4.70 4.50 -19.52
C VAL A 104 5.73 3.66 -18.78
N TYR A 105 5.43 3.37 -17.51
CA TYR A 105 6.19 2.45 -16.67
C TYR A 105 5.25 1.41 -16.06
N TYR A 106 5.80 0.38 -15.41
CA TYR A 106 5.01 -0.72 -14.85
C TYR A 106 5.17 -0.84 -13.34
N ASP A 107 4.04 -0.99 -12.66
CA ASP A 107 3.93 -1.36 -11.25
C ASP A 107 2.95 -2.53 -11.08
N GLY A 108 2.76 -3.01 -9.85
CA GLY A 108 1.79 -4.05 -9.54
C GLY A 108 0.43 -3.47 -9.14
N GLN A 109 -0.64 -4.03 -9.69
CA GLN A 109 -1.98 -3.92 -9.11
C GLN A 109 -2.26 -5.20 -8.32
N HIS A 110 -2.97 -5.08 -7.19
CA HIS A 110 -3.47 -6.26 -6.49
C HIS A 110 -4.79 -5.98 -5.76
N ASN A 111 -5.51 -7.05 -5.44
CA ASN A 111 -6.68 -7.02 -4.58
C ASN A 111 -6.26 -7.21 -3.11
N ASP A 112 -6.31 -6.14 -2.34
CA ASP A 112 -5.92 -6.07 -0.93
C ASP A 112 -6.78 -6.95 -0.03
N ALA A 113 -8.10 -6.79 -0.08
CA ALA A 113 -9.04 -7.54 0.75
C ALA A 113 -8.93 -9.06 0.50
N ARG A 114 -8.83 -9.47 -0.77
CA ARG A 114 -8.66 -10.88 -1.12
C ARG A 114 -7.29 -11.43 -0.75
N MET A 115 -6.24 -10.61 -0.80
CA MET A 115 -4.91 -11.02 -0.35
C MET A 115 -4.93 -11.34 1.16
N ASN A 116 -5.52 -10.46 1.97
CA ASN A 116 -5.66 -10.70 3.42
C ASN A 116 -6.45 -11.97 3.71
N LEU A 117 -7.54 -12.21 2.98
CA LEU A 117 -8.31 -13.45 3.09
C LEU A 117 -7.46 -14.67 2.69
N ALA A 118 -6.72 -14.59 1.59
CA ALA A 118 -5.86 -15.68 1.13
C ALA A 118 -4.79 -16.05 2.16
N ILE A 119 -4.19 -15.06 2.82
CA ILE A 119 -3.22 -15.29 3.93
C ILE A 119 -3.90 -16.03 5.08
N ALA A 120 -5.06 -15.55 5.54
CA ALA A 120 -5.79 -16.18 6.65
C ALA A 120 -6.22 -17.62 6.32
N LEU A 121 -6.78 -17.86 5.13
CA LEU A 121 -7.18 -19.19 4.68
C LEU A 121 -5.99 -20.13 4.52
N THR A 122 -4.85 -19.61 4.04
CA THR A 122 -3.62 -20.39 3.95
C THR A 122 -3.13 -20.80 5.32
N ALA A 123 -3.11 -19.89 6.30
CA ALA A 123 -2.76 -20.23 7.69
C ALA A 123 -3.70 -21.29 8.27
N ALA A 124 -5.01 -21.16 8.06
CA ALA A 124 -5.99 -22.14 8.49
C ALA A 124 -5.76 -23.53 7.85
N ARG A 125 -5.42 -23.56 6.55
CA ARG A 125 -5.04 -24.80 5.85
C ARG A 125 -3.81 -25.47 6.45
N TYR A 126 -2.87 -24.70 7.01
CA TYR A 126 -1.71 -25.21 7.74
C TYR A 126 -1.99 -25.51 9.23
N GLY A 127 -3.26 -25.46 9.67
CA GLY A 127 -3.68 -25.84 11.02
C GLY A 127 -3.74 -24.69 12.03
N ALA A 128 -3.59 -23.44 11.60
CA ALA A 128 -3.80 -22.30 12.49
C ALA A 128 -5.29 -22.12 12.82
N ALA A 129 -5.60 -21.84 14.09
CA ALA A 129 -6.92 -21.33 14.46
C ALA A 129 -7.04 -19.87 13.99
N THR A 130 -8.06 -19.58 13.18
CA THR A 130 -8.35 -18.22 12.70
C THR A 130 -9.77 -17.85 13.10
N ALA A 131 -9.94 -16.64 13.63
CA ALA A 131 -11.23 -16.12 14.08
C ALA A 131 -11.34 -14.65 13.72
N ASN A 132 -12.45 -14.28 13.08
CA ASN A 132 -12.90 -12.90 12.95
C ASN A 132 -13.95 -12.60 14.03
N TYR A 133 -14.33 -11.33 14.18
CA TYR A 133 -15.27 -10.88 15.23
C TYR A 133 -14.84 -11.30 16.65
N MET A 134 -13.52 -11.36 16.87
CA MET A 134 -12.91 -11.69 18.16
C MET A 134 -12.01 -10.53 18.58
N GLU A 135 -12.42 -9.80 19.61
CA GLU A 135 -11.70 -8.64 20.13
C GLU A 135 -10.80 -9.03 21.29
N VAL A 136 -9.56 -8.53 21.31
CA VAL A 136 -8.69 -8.63 22.49
C VAL A 136 -9.05 -7.52 23.46
N VAL A 137 -9.57 -7.87 24.64
CA VAL A 137 -9.99 -6.89 25.66
C VAL A 137 -8.90 -6.59 26.69
N SER A 138 -8.03 -7.56 26.97
CA SER A 138 -6.88 -7.38 27.86
C SER A 138 -5.82 -8.46 27.64
N LEU A 139 -4.58 -8.16 28.06
CA LEU A 139 -3.49 -9.13 28.04
C LEU A 139 -3.44 -9.92 29.35
N LEU A 140 -3.26 -11.24 29.24
CA LEU A 140 -3.04 -12.10 30.39
C LEU A 140 -1.57 -12.03 30.76
N LYS A 141 -1.26 -11.65 32.00
CA LYS A 141 0.12 -11.53 32.48
C LYS A 141 0.37 -12.41 33.69
N LYS A 142 1.61 -12.87 33.81
CA LYS A 142 2.09 -13.54 35.01
C LYS A 142 3.49 -13.05 35.32
N THR A 143 3.70 -12.65 36.57
CA THR A 143 5.03 -12.32 37.08
C THR A 143 5.91 -13.56 37.02
N ASP A 144 7.04 -13.43 36.35
CA ASP A 144 8.08 -14.44 36.29
C ASP A 144 8.79 -14.49 37.66
N PRO A 145 8.80 -15.65 38.35
CA PRO A 145 9.34 -15.74 39.70
C PRO A 145 10.88 -15.60 39.76
N GLU A 146 11.59 -15.84 38.66
CA GLU A 146 13.06 -15.70 38.62
C GLU A 146 13.47 -14.27 38.35
N THR A 147 12.77 -13.59 37.45
CA THR A 147 13.13 -12.22 37.03
C THR A 147 12.34 -11.12 37.72
N GLY A 148 11.22 -11.46 38.38
CA GLY A 148 10.28 -10.51 38.98
C GLY A 148 9.51 -9.65 37.97
N LYS A 149 9.63 -9.93 36.65
CA LYS A 149 9.00 -9.15 35.60
C LYS A 149 7.67 -9.75 35.18
N ASP A 150 6.70 -8.90 34.86
CA ASP A 150 5.44 -9.36 34.27
C ASP A 150 5.66 -9.81 32.82
N CYS A 151 5.26 -11.04 32.54
CA CYS A 151 5.35 -11.64 31.21
C CYS A 151 3.94 -11.88 30.66
N VAL A 152 3.71 -11.49 29.40
CA VAL A 152 2.47 -11.79 28.69
C VAL A 152 2.38 -13.30 28.42
N ARG A 153 1.23 -13.91 28.72
CA ARG A 153 0.94 -15.35 28.62
C ARG A 153 -0.33 -15.65 27.82
N GLY A 154 -0.88 -14.65 27.14
CA GLY A 154 -2.12 -14.78 26.38
C GLY A 154 -2.93 -13.49 26.37
N ALA A 155 -4.20 -13.62 26.02
CA ALA A 155 -5.16 -12.53 26.00
C ALA A 155 -6.53 -13.01 26.49
N ARG A 156 -7.29 -12.12 27.11
CA ARG A 156 -8.74 -12.28 27.22
C ARG A 156 -9.35 -11.76 25.93
N CYS A 157 -10.20 -12.58 25.34
CA CYS A 157 -10.85 -12.28 24.09
C CYS A 157 -12.37 -12.26 24.28
N LYS A 158 -13.04 -11.42 23.49
CA LYS A 158 -14.49 -11.27 23.45
C LYS A 158 -15.01 -11.61 22.06
N ASP A 159 -15.93 -12.55 21.98
CA ASP A 159 -16.75 -12.74 20.80
C ASP A 159 -17.74 -11.57 20.71
N VAL A 160 -17.59 -10.71 19.70
CA VAL A 160 -18.43 -9.50 19.59
C VAL A 160 -19.85 -9.80 19.09
N LEU A 161 -20.10 -11.01 18.57
CA LEU A 161 -21.43 -11.43 18.14
C LEU A 161 -22.28 -11.92 19.31
N THR A 162 -21.67 -12.65 20.24
CA THR A 162 -22.38 -13.24 21.40
C THR A 162 -22.15 -12.48 22.71
N GLY A 163 -21.11 -11.66 22.77
CA GLY A 163 -20.67 -10.95 23.98
C GLY A 163 -19.91 -11.83 24.99
N GLN A 164 -19.69 -13.12 24.70
CA GLN A 164 -18.97 -14.03 25.59
C GLN A 164 -17.48 -13.70 25.63
N GLU A 165 -16.89 -13.76 26.83
CA GLU A 165 -15.46 -13.55 27.05
C GLU A 165 -14.79 -14.81 27.57
N PHE A 166 -13.58 -15.09 27.06
CA PHE A 166 -12.78 -16.22 27.50
C PHE A 166 -11.28 -15.97 27.31
N ASP A 167 -10.46 -16.76 27.98
CA ASP A 167 -9.01 -16.61 27.99
C ASP A 167 -8.36 -17.51 26.92
N VAL A 168 -7.49 -16.93 26.08
CA VAL A 168 -6.63 -17.64 25.15
C VAL A 168 -5.19 -17.58 25.65
N ARG A 169 -4.64 -18.73 26.03
CA ARG A 169 -3.25 -18.84 26.51
C ARG A 169 -2.28 -19.00 25.35
N ALA A 170 -1.15 -18.29 25.40
CA ALA A 170 -0.12 -18.34 24.38
C ALA A 170 1.28 -18.20 24.99
N LYS A 171 2.29 -18.74 24.30
CA LYS A 171 3.71 -18.56 24.68
C LYS A 171 4.26 -17.20 24.25
N CYS A 172 3.69 -16.64 23.17
CA CYS A 172 4.07 -15.37 22.58
C CYS A 172 2.79 -14.70 22.05
N VAL A 173 2.73 -13.37 22.13
CA VAL A 173 1.65 -12.55 21.57
C VAL A 173 2.28 -11.51 20.65
N ILE A 174 1.81 -11.44 19.41
CA ILE A 174 2.27 -10.47 18.41
C ILE A 174 1.18 -9.42 18.23
N ASN A 175 1.53 -8.14 18.40
CA ASN A 175 0.64 -7.03 18.13
C ASN A 175 0.79 -6.58 16.66
N ALA A 176 -0.15 -7.00 15.82
CA ALA A 176 -0.22 -6.63 14.39
C ALA A 176 -1.53 -5.86 14.08
N THR A 177 -1.95 -4.97 14.97
CA THR A 177 -3.27 -4.30 14.91
C THR A 177 -3.31 -2.99 14.12
N GLY A 178 -2.29 -2.72 13.29
CA GLY A 178 -2.25 -1.56 12.41
C GLY A 178 -2.41 -0.24 13.18
N PRO A 179 -3.36 0.64 12.81
CA PRO A 179 -3.62 1.90 13.53
C PRO A 179 -3.92 1.72 15.03
N PHE A 180 -4.44 0.57 15.44
CA PHE A 180 -4.81 0.29 16.83
C PHE A 180 -3.63 -0.21 17.68
N THR A 181 -2.41 -0.19 17.15
CA THR A 181 -1.22 -0.73 17.83
C THR A 181 -1.02 -0.15 19.23
N ASP A 182 -1.21 1.15 19.40
CA ASP A 182 -1.01 1.83 20.68
C ASP A 182 -2.08 1.48 21.72
N SER A 183 -3.30 1.15 21.29
CA SER A 183 -4.36 0.67 22.19
C SER A 183 -3.95 -0.66 22.84
N VAL A 184 -3.39 -1.59 22.07
CA VAL A 184 -2.88 -2.86 22.60
C VAL A 184 -1.61 -2.66 23.43
N ARG A 185 -0.69 -1.79 23.01
CA ARG A 185 0.52 -1.47 23.79
C ARG A 185 0.17 -0.91 25.17
N LYS A 186 -0.87 -0.09 25.27
CA LYS A 186 -1.36 0.47 26.55
C LYS A 186 -2.06 -0.56 27.45
N MET A 187 -2.51 -1.69 26.91
CA MET A 187 -2.94 -2.84 27.73
C MET A 187 -1.75 -3.51 28.43
N ASP A 188 -0.56 -3.44 27.82
CA ASP A 188 0.67 -3.91 28.44
C ASP A 188 1.25 -2.86 29.40
N ASP A 189 1.57 -1.67 28.91
CA ASP A 189 2.08 -0.58 29.74
C ASP A 189 1.25 0.68 29.51
N LYS A 190 0.50 1.10 30.54
CA LYS A 190 -0.34 2.31 30.48
C LYS A 190 0.47 3.58 30.17
N ASN A 191 1.76 3.58 30.48
CA ASN A 191 2.66 4.71 30.24
C ASN A 191 3.39 4.63 28.89
N ALA A 192 3.09 3.62 28.06
CA ALA A 192 3.71 3.48 26.75
C ALA A 192 3.47 4.73 25.89
N ALA A 193 4.55 5.38 25.46
CA ALA A 193 4.50 6.50 24.53
C ALA A 193 3.90 6.04 23.19
N ALA A 194 2.98 6.82 22.62
CA ALA A 194 2.36 6.52 21.33
C ALA A 194 3.42 6.53 20.21
N ILE A 195 3.31 5.57 19.29
CA ILE A 195 4.19 5.46 18.11
C ILE A 195 3.41 5.56 16.80
N CYS A 196 2.09 5.41 16.83
CA CYS A 196 1.25 5.50 15.64
C CYS A 196 0.81 6.95 15.41
N GLN A 197 1.03 7.43 14.19
CA GLN A 197 0.47 8.69 13.71
C GLN A 197 -0.56 8.40 12.61
N PRO A 198 -1.85 8.30 12.93
CA PRO A 198 -2.91 8.03 11.97
C PRO A 198 -3.10 9.16 10.95
N SER A 199 -3.34 8.77 9.69
CA SER A 199 -3.77 9.67 8.61
C SER A 199 -4.87 9.00 7.79
N ALA A 200 -5.88 9.77 7.40
CA ALA A 200 -6.97 9.35 6.53
C ALA A 200 -6.63 9.60 5.07
N GLY A 201 -6.92 8.60 4.23
CA GLY A 201 -6.84 8.69 2.78
C GLY A 201 -8.12 8.21 2.12
N VAL A 202 -8.68 9.04 1.24
CA VAL A 202 -9.93 8.77 0.53
C VAL A 202 -9.66 8.53 -0.94
N HIS A 203 -10.40 7.58 -1.51
CA HIS A 203 -10.48 7.35 -2.94
C HIS A 203 -11.92 7.54 -3.40
N ILE A 204 -12.09 8.02 -4.64
CA ILE A 204 -13.39 8.11 -5.30
C ILE A 204 -13.45 7.09 -6.43
N VAL A 205 -14.66 6.59 -6.69
CA VAL A 205 -14.94 5.71 -7.85
C VAL A 205 -15.71 6.50 -8.88
N MET A 206 -15.19 6.54 -10.10
CA MET A 206 -15.72 7.27 -11.24
C MET A 206 -16.06 6.30 -12.38
N PRO A 207 -16.92 6.71 -13.34
CA PRO A 207 -17.21 5.92 -14.53
C PRO A 207 -15.95 5.43 -15.26
N GLY A 208 -15.98 4.20 -15.79
CA GLY A 208 -14.82 3.58 -16.43
C GLY A 208 -14.23 4.33 -17.63
N TYR A 209 -14.96 5.25 -18.26
CA TYR A 209 -14.43 6.03 -19.39
C TYR A 209 -13.32 7.03 -19.00
N TYR A 210 -13.04 7.23 -17.71
CA TYR A 210 -11.91 8.05 -17.25
C TYR A 210 -10.55 7.34 -17.32
N SER A 211 -10.52 6.00 -17.43
CA SER A 211 -9.29 5.23 -17.62
C SER A 211 -9.55 3.98 -18.46
N PRO A 212 -8.71 3.65 -19.47
CA PRO A 212 -8.83 2.38 -20.17
C PRO A 212 -8.66 1.21 -19.19
N GLU A 213 -9.29 0.07 -19.47
CA GLU A 213 -9.30 -1.10 -18.57
C GLU A 213 -7.89 -1.65 -18.27
N SER A 214 -6.94 -1.42 -19.17
CA SER A 214 -5.60 -2.03 -19.12
C SER A 214 -4.49 -1.08 -18.69
N MET A 215 -4.77 0.19 -18.37
CA MET A 215 -3.73 1.19 -18.09
C MET A 215 -4.19 2.24 -17.09
N GLY A 216 -3.35 2.51 -16.10
CA GLY A 216 -3.53 3.62 -15.16
C GLY A 216 -2.89 4.93 -15.65
N LEU A 217 -3.30 6.03 -15.05
CA LEU A 217 -2.70 7.36 -15.24
C LEU A 217 -2.12 7.84 -13.92
N LEU A 218 -0.96 8.46 -13.99
CA LEU A 218 -0.33 9.19 -12.90
C LEU A 218 -0.39 10.69 -13.20
N ASP A 219 -1.08 11.46 -12.37
CA ASP A 219 -0.99 12.90 -12.38
C ASP A 219 0.08 13.35 -11.35
N PRO A 220 1.26 13.81 -11.81
CA PRO A 220 2.35 14.17 -10.93
C PRO A 220 2.20 15.56 -10.30
N ALA A 221 1.24 16.38 -10.75
CA ALA A 221 1.22 17.82 -10.50
C ALA A 221 -0.20 18.31 -10.16
N THR A 222 -0.68 17.92 -8.98
CA THR A 222 -1.92 18.46 -8.43
C THR A 222 -1.70 19.84 -7.78
N SER A 223 -2.79 20.58 -7.52
CA SER A 223 -2.75 21.94 -6.98
C SER A 223 -2.07 22.07 -5.60
N ASP A 224 -1.97 20.97 -4.86
CA ASP A 224 -1.31 20.92 -3.54
C ASP A 224 0.04 20.17 -3.55
N GLY A 225 0.56 19.83 -4.74
CA GLY A 225 1.85 19.15 -4.92
C GLY A 225 1.83 17.63 -4.66
N ARG A 226 0.67 17.06 -4.34
CA ARG A 226 0.48 15.60 -4.26
C ARG A 226 0.38 15.00 -5.65
N VAL A 227 0.39 13.66 -5.66
CA VAL A 227 0.30 12.83 -6.84
C VAL A 227 -1.00 12.07 -6.75
N ILE A 228 -1.79 12.06 -7.82
CA ILE A 228 -3.04 11.32 -7.90
C ILE A 228 -2.91 10.24 -8.96
N PHE A 229 -3.39 9.06 -8.64
CA PHE A 229 -3.55 7.97 -9.59
C PHE A 229 -4.99 7.92 -10.09
N PHE A 230 -5.16 7.53 -11.34
CA PHE A 230 -6.43 7.07 -11.91
C PHE A 230 -6.20 5.65 -12.41
N LEU A 231 -6.82 4.67 -11.75
CA LEU A 231 -6.54 3.26 -12.00
C LEU A 231 -7.81 2.55 -12.44
N PRO A 232 -7.74 1.65 -13.43
CA PRO A 232 -8.87 0.80 -13.77
C PRO A 232 -9.18 -0.15 -12.61
N TRP A 233 -10.45 -0.24 -12.22
CA TRP A 233 -10.92 -1.12 -11.15
C TRP A 233 -12.37 -1.54 -11.40
N GLN A 234 -12.60 -2.84 -11.61
CA GLN A 234 -13.94 -3.42 -11.83
C GLN A 234 -14.79 -2.66 -12.89
N LYS A 235 -14.22 -2.35 -14.06
CA LYS A 235 -14.83 -1.56 -15.14
C LYS A 235 -15.14 -0.09 -14.79
N MET A 236 -14.65 0.36 -13.64
CA MET A 236 -14.70 1.74 -13.16
C MET A 236 -13.27 2.29 -13.08
N THR A 237 -13.16 3.57 -12.75
CA THR A 237 -11.88 4.23 -12.46
C THR A 237 -11.84 4.58 -10.98
N ILE A 238 -10.84 4.11 -10.25
CA ILE A 238 -10.57 4.57 -8.89
C ILE A 238 -9.54 5.71 -8.95
N ALA A 239 -9.82 6.82 -8.27
CA ALA A 239 -8.91 7.97 -8.19
C ALA A 239 -8.58 8.32 -6.75
N GLY A 240 -7.30 8.62 -6.48
CA GLY A 240 -6.83 8.94 -5.13
C GLY A 240 -5.30 9.00 -5.00
N THR A 241 -4.76 9.21 -3.80
CA THR A 241 -5.46 9.36 -2.50
C THR A 241 -5.27 10.74 -1.89
N THR A 242 -6.12 11.08 -0.91
CA THR A 242 -5.86 12.17 0.04
C THR A 242 -4.96 11.71 1.20
N ASP A 243 -4.55 12.66 2.04
CA ASP A 243 -3.70 12.48 3.21
C ASP A 243 -4.07 13.59 4.20
N THR A 244 -4.69 13.25 5.32
CA THR A 244 -5.18 14.20 6.32
C THR A 244 -5.08 13.60 7.72
N PRO A 245 -4.44 14.27 8.69
CA PRO A 245 -4.39 13.80 10.07
C PRO A 245 -5.80 13.51 10.61
N THR A 246 -5.97 12.39 11.30
CA THR A 246 -7.27 11.94 11.82
C THR A 246 -7.12 11.26 13.17
N ASP A 247 -8.19 11.22 13.95
CA ASP A 247 -8.27 10.28 15.07
C ASP A 247 -8.53 8.86 14.57
N ILE A 248 -8.12 7.86 15.36
CA ILE A 248 -8.35 6.44 15.05
C ILE A 248 -9.82 6.10 15.31
N THR A 249 -10.46 5.49 14.31
CA THR A 249 -11.83 4.97 14.41
C THR A 249 -11.92 3.65 13.64
N SER A 250 -12.79 2.74 14.10
CA SER A 250 -13.13 1.51 13.37
C SER A 250 -13.95 1.78 12.10
N HIS A 251 -14.56 2.96 12.01
CA HIS A 251 -15.43 3.37 10.90
C HIS A 251 -14.99 4.75 10.39
N PRO A 252 -13.85 4.84 9.67
CA PRO A 252 -13.44 6.10 9.08
C PRO A 252 -14.47 6.55 8.05
N ILE A 253 -14.85 7.83 8.11
CA ILE A 253 -15.77 8.46 7.17
C ILE A 253 -14.96 9.46 6.33
N PRO A 254 -15.18 9.56 5.01
CA PRO A 254 -14.55 10.58 4.19
C PRO A 254 -14.86 11.99 4.74
N SER A 255 -13.82 12.79 4.93
CA SER A 255 -13.90 14.22 5.26
C SER A 255 -13.76 15.08 4.02
#